data_AF-A0A1T2KTU8-F1
#
_entry.id   AF-A0A1T2KTU8-F1
#
_cell.length_a   1.000
_cell.length_b   1.000
_cell.length_c   1.000
_cell.angle_alpha   90.00
_cell.angle_beta   90.00
_cell.angle_gamma   90.00
#
_symmetry.space_group_name_H-M   'P 1'
#
loop_
_entity.id
_entity.type
_entity.pdbx_description
1 polymer ?
#
loop_
_entity_poly.entity_id
_entity_poly.type
_entity_poly.pdbx_seq_one_letter_code
_entity_poly.pdbx_strand_id
1 'polypeptide(L)'
;MPVASPFESPVEFRLNFERQLASLLTDFDELGVYILVLANAGFDSALWERLADPLQEKYRYLAQSMIERQQQGLLLDDAEDDLQVFRCLMTLGFDNHQNTVFRQAGPWEVQFNQLRSFRPPRMTGKKTEGVSAPFDPDGFHFNKPFLRKEVFWHGWLAGIVHCFITSFLSSIFMGCLCRNPARAGHSC
;
A
#
# COMPACT_ATOMS: atom_id res chain seq x y z
N MET A 1 7.21 21.35 14.48
CA MET A 1 7.94 22.08 13.42
C MET A 1 7.34 21.66 12.08
N PRO A 2 7.17 22.56 11.09
CA PRO A 2 6.72 22.13 9.78
C PRO A 2 7.76 21.16 9.22
N VAL A 3 7.34 19.94 8.92
CA VAL A 3 8.18 18.97 8.21
C VAL A 3 8.46 19.58 6.84
N ALA A 4 9.75 19.67 6.45
CA ALA A 4 10.14 20.14 5.13
C ALA A 4 9.33 19.38 4.06
N SER A 5 8.98 20.05 2.97
CA SER A 5 8.12 19.43 1.97
C SER A 5 8.91 18.31 1.29
N PRO A 6 8.43 17.05 1.28
CA PRO A 6 9.16 15.95 0.65
C PRO A 6 9.26 16.14 -0.87
N PHE A 7 8.53 17.12 -1.42
CA PHE A 7 8.51 17.47 -2.84
C PHE A 7 9.61 18.48 -3.24
N GLU A 8 10.52 18.84 -2.34
CA GLU A 8 11.63 19.76 -2.63
C GLU A 8 12.68 19.13 -3.56
N SER A 9 12.87 17.81 -3.51
CA SER A 9 13.80 17.06 -4.36
C SER A 9 13.38 15.60 -4.51
N PRO A 10 13.58 14.98 -5.69
CA PRO A 10 13.37 13.53 -5.86
C PRO A 10 14.16 12.67 -4.88
N VAL A 11 15.36 13.11 -4.49
CA VAL A 11 16.23 12.36 -3.55
C VAL A 11 15.63 12.37 -2.15
N GLU A 12 15.22 13.55 -1.66
CA GLU A 12 14.57 13.70 -0.36
C GLU A 12 13.23 12.97 -0.32
N PHE A 13 12.45 13.04 -1.41
CA PHE A 13 11.21 12.28 -1.54
C PHE A 13 11.47 10.79 -1.33
N ARG A 14 12.43 10.23 -2.08
CA ARG A 14 12.80 8.81 -2.03
C ARG A 14 13.24 8.42 -0.62
N LEU A 15 14.18 9.14 -0.03
CA LEU A 15 14.68 8.82 1.32
C LEU A 15 13.56 8.82 2.37
N ASN A 16 12.68 9.82 2.32
CA ASN A 16 11.57 9.90 3.26
C ASN A 16 10.54 8.79 3.01
N PHE A 17 10.24 8.45 1.75
CA PHE A 17 9.29 7.40 1.40
C PHE A 17 9.78 6.03 1.88
N GLU A 18 11.05 5.72 1.66
CA GLU A 18 11.66 4.47 2.10
C GLU A 18 11.70 4.35 3.63
N ARG A 19 12.00 5.46 4.34
CA ARG A 19 11.90 5.52 5.80
C ARG A 19 10.47 5.27 6.28
N GLN A 20 9.48 5.83 5.60
CA GLN A 20 8.08 5.56 5.94
C GLN A 20 7.77 4.07 5.78
N LEU A 21 8.16 3.43 4.67
CA LEU A 21 7.89 2.00 4.47
C LEU A 21 8.54 1.14 5.57
N ALA A 22 9.76 1.48 5.99
CA ALA A 22 10.41 0.80 7.12
C ALA A 22 9.68 1.01 8.46
N SER A 23 9.20 2.23 8.73
CA SER A 23 8.39 2.53 9.92
C SER A 23 7.05 1.82 9.89
N LEU A 24 6.37 1.80 8.74
CA LEU A 24 5.13 1.04 8.55
C LEU A 24 5.33 -0.44 8.85
N LEU A 25 6.43 -1.02 8.37
CA LEU A 25 6.75 -2.41 8.65
C LEU A 25 7.08 -2.64 10.13
N THR A 26 7.65 -1.65 10.83
CA THR A 26 8.03 -1.81 12.24
C THR A 26 6.84 -1.62 13.18
N ASP A 27 6.05 -0.57 12.95
CA ASP A 27 5.08 -0.04 13.90
C ASP A 27 3.70 -0.72 13.81
N PHE A 28 3.46 -1.50 12.76
CA PHE A 28 2.17 -2.07 12.45
C PHE A 28 2.25 -3.57 12.15
N ASP A 29 1.25 -4.31 12.63
CA ASP A 29 1.11 -5.76 12.47
C ASP A 29 -0.08 -6.15 11.57
N GLU A 30 -0.73 -5.19 10.91
CA GLU A 30 -1.84 -5.51 10.01
C GLU A 30 -1.33 -6.06 8.66
N LEU A 31 -2.02 -7.08 8.14
CA LEU A 31 -1.65 -7.75 6.90
C LEU A 31 -1.65 -6.79 5.72
N GLY A 32 -2.61 -5.87 5.67
CA GLY A 32 -2.67 -4.84 4.62
C GLY A 32 -1.43 -3.94 4.58
N VAL A 33 -0.86 -3.60 5.74
CA VAL A 33 0.37 -2.80 5.84
C VAL A 33 1.57 -3.61 5.39
N TYR A 34 1.70 -4.85 5.86
CA TYR A 34 2.74 -5.75 5.39
C TYR A 34 2.71 -5.94 3.87
N ILE A 35 1.54 -6.23 3.32
CA ILE A 35 1.31 -6.42 1.89
C ILE A 35 1.67 -5.14 1.11
N LEU A 36 1.37 -3.94 1.65
CA LEU A 36 1.76 -2.65 1.06
C LEU A 36 3.27 -2.47 0.98
N VAL A 37 3.99 -2.75 2.07
CA VAL A 37 5.45 -2.63 2.09
C VAL A 37 6.08 -3.67 1.18
N LEU A 38 5.62 -4.92 1.23
CA LEU A 38 6.10 -6.00 0.36
C LEU A 38 5.93 -5.64 -1.12
N ALA A 39 4.75 -5.11 -1.47
CA ALA A 39 4.48 -4.68 -2.83
C ALA A 39 5.49 -3.63 -3.27
N ASN A 40 5.66 -2.55 -2.51
CA ASN A 40 6.57 -1.45 -2.86
C ASN A 40 8.03 -1.93 -2.95
N ALA A 41 8.49 -2.75 -2.01
CA ALA A 41 9.83 -3.33 -2.03
C ALA A 41 10.05 -4.20 -3.27
N GLY A 42 9.05 -4.99 -3.67
CA GLY A 42 9.13 -5.84 -4.85
C GLY A 42 9.23 -5.09 -6.19
N PHE A 43 9.08 -3.76 -6.23
CA PHE A 43 9.25 -2.96 -7.45
C PHE A 43 10.65 -2.36 -7.63
N ASP A 44 11.42 -2.22 -6.55
CA ASP A 44 12.71 -1.52 -6.56
C ASP A 44 13.76 -2.40 -5.89
N SER A 45 14.78 -2.81 -6.67
CA SER A 45 15.83 -3.69 -6.18
C SER A 45 16.61 -3.09 -5.00
N ALA A 46 16.85 -1.77 -4.98
CA ALA A 46 17.55 -1.12 -3.88
C ALA A 46 16.69 -1.01 -2.62
N LEU A 47 15.36 -0.97 -2.78
CA LEU A 47 14.44 -1.07 -1.65
C LEU A 47 14.35 -2.51 -1.14
N TRP A 48 14.28 -3.48 -2.05
CA TRP A 48 14.31 -4.90 -1.72
C TRP A 48 15.56 -5.29 -0.93
N GLU A 49 16.75 -4.89 -1.39
CA GLU A 49 18.02 -5.18 -0.69
C GLU A 49 18.03 -4.71 0.76
N ARG A 50 17.30 -3.64 1.10
CA ARG A 50 17.22 -3.12 2.47
C ARG A 50 16.08 -3.70 3.29
N LEU A 51 14.96 -4.02 2.64
CA LEU A 51 13.74 -4.44 3.34
C LEU A 51 13.52 -5.95 3.31
N ALA A 52 14.28 -6.73 2.52
CA ALA A 52 14.09 -8.18 2.40
C ALA A 52 14.17 -8.89 3.76
N ASP A 53 15.22 -8.64 4.55
CA ASP A 53 15.37 -9.27 5.86
C ASP A 53 14.27 -8.84 6.85
N PRO A 54 13.97 -7.53 7.04
CA PRO A 54 12.82 -7.09 7.83
C PRO A 54 11.47 -7.67 7.37
N LEU A 55 11.26 -7.76 6.06
CA LEU A 55 10.03 -8.32 5.48
C LEU A 55 9.93 -9.82 5.75
N GLN A 56 11.04 -10.55 5.69
CA GLN A 56 11.06 -11.97 5.99
C GLN A 56 10.81 -12.22 7.48
N GLU A 57 11.39 -11.40 8.37
CA GLU A 57 11.13 -11.48 9.80
C GLU A 57 9.66 -11.19 10.12
N LYS A 58 9.12 -10.08 9.61
CA LYS A 58 7.70 -9.75 9.80
C LYS A 58 6.78 -10.82 9.21
N TYR A 59 7.13 -11.38 8.05
CA TYR A 59 6.38 -12.51 7.46
C TYR A 59 6.26 -13.68 8.44
N ARG A 60 7.37 -14.13 9.03
CA ARG A 60 7.37 -15.26 9.98
C ARG A 60 6.50 -14.94 11.19
N TYR A 61 6.61 -13.73 11.72
CA TYR A 61 5.80 -13.26 12.84
C TYR A 61 4.30 -13.30 12.52
N LEU A 62 3.89 -12.70 11.40
CA LEU A 62 2.49 -12.63 10.99
C LEU A 62 1.91 -14.01 10.64
N ALA A 63 2.69 -14.85 9.96
CA ALA A 63 2.31 -16.22 9.64
C ALA A 63 2.07 -17.03 10.92
N GLN A 64 2.97 -16.95 11.91
CA GLN A 64 2.81 -17.62 13.18
C GLN A 64 1.59 -17.10 13.95
N SER A 65 1.42 -15.78 14.05
CA SER A 65 0.27 -15.18 14.73
C SER A 65 -1.06 -15.59 14.09
N MET A 66 -1.11 -15.65 12.76
CA MET A 66 -2.30 -16.08 12.04
C MET A 66 -2.66 -17.54 12.33
N ILE A 67 -1.67 -18.45 12.33
CA ILE A 67 -1.86 -19.87 12.65
C ILE A 67 -2.39 -20.03 14.08
N GLU A 68 -1.77 -19.36 15.05
CA GLU A 68 -2.16 -19.43 16.47
C GLU A 68 -3.59 -18.94 16.69
N ARG A 69 -3.94 -17.77 16.12
CA ARG A 69 -5.29 -17.23 16.22
C ARG A 69 -6.33 -18.16 15.60
N GLN A 70 -6.03 -18.74 14.44
CA GLN A 70 -6.92 -19.72 13.79
C GLN A 70 -7.10 -20.99 14.61
N GLN A 71 -6.04 -21.54 15.20
CA GLN A 71 -6.11 -22.71 16.09
C GLN A 71 -6.95 -22.44 17.34
N GLN A 72 -6.94 -21.20 17.83
CA GLN A 72 -7.75 -20.75 18.96
C GLN A 72 -9.19 -20.36 18.56
N GLY A 73 -9.53 -20.41 17.26
CA GLY A 73 -10.83 -19.99 16.75
C GLY A 73 -11.08 -18.47 16.88
N LEU A 74 -10.03 -17.66 17.01
CA LEU A 74 -10.14 -16.21 17.09
C LEU A 74 -10.40 -15.63 15.70
N LEU A 75 -11.24 -14.58 15.68
CA LEU A 75 -11.46 -13.79 14.47
C LEU A 75 -10.20 -12.99 14.12
N LEU A 76 -9.91 -12.90 12.83
CA LEU A 76 -8.86 -12.07 12.27
C LEU A 76 -9.51 -10.74 11.87
N ASP A 77 -8.94 -9.62 12.33
CA ASP A 77 -9.51 -8.26 12.19
C ASP A 77 -9.05 -7.55 10.91
N ASP A 78 -8.26 -8.23 10.07
CA ASP A 78 -7.81 -7.72 8.78
C ASP A 78 -8.92 -7.83 7.71
N ALA A 79 -8.81 -7.00 6.66
CA ALA A 79 -9.71 -7.08 5.53
C ALA A 79 -9.63 -8.47 4.85
N GLU A 80 -10.78 -9.00 4.43
CA GLU A 80 -10.89 -10.33 3.82
C GLU A 80 -9.97 -10.50 2.60
N ASP A 81 -9.82 -9.45 1.79
CA ASP A 81 -8.89 -9.45 0.65
C ASP A 81 -7.42 -9.64 1.09
N ASP A 82 -7.01 -8.98 2.17
CA ASP A 82 -5.63 -9.04 2.66
C ASP A 82 -5.37 -10.40 3.32
N LEU A 83 -6.36 -10.97 4.00
CA LEU A 83 -6.33 -12.35 4.50
C LEU A 83 -6.12 -13.36 3.37
N GLN A 84 -6.85 -13.22 2.26
CA GLN A 84 -6.69 -14.12 1.11
C GLN A 84 -5.32 -13.99 0.46
N VAL A 85 -4.86 -12.75 0.23
CA VAL A 85 -3.51 -12.50 -0.31
C VAL A 85 -2.44 -13.12 0.58
N PHE A 86 -2.55 -12.94 1.89
CA PHE A 86 -1.57 -13.46 2.83
C PHE A 86 -1.58 -14.99 2.91
N ARG A 87 -2.75 -15.64 2.80
CA ARG A 87 -2.83 -17.12 2.70
C ARG A 87 -2.16 -17.65 1.44
N CYS A 88 -2.32 -16.97 0.30
CA CYS A 88 -1.59 -17.31 -0.92
C CYS A 88 -0.08 -17.17 -0.72
N LEU A 89 0.37 -16.09 -0.07
CA LEU A 89 1.78 -15.92 0.29
C LEU A 89 2.30 -17.04 1.21
N MET A 90 1.54 -17.42 2.22
CA MET A 90 1.90 -18.54 3.11
C MET A 90 1.99 -19.88 2.38
N THR A 91 1.11 -20.10 1.40
CA THR A 91 1.12 -21.32 0.58
C THR A 91 2.34 -21.35 -0.36
N LEU A 92 2.70 -20.20 -0.93
CA LEU A 92 3.87 -20.06 -1.80
C LEU A 92 5.18 -20.15 -1.01
N GLY A 93 5.21 -19.54 0.19
CA GLY A 93 6.42 -19.28 0.97
C GLY A 93 7.11 -17.99 0.52
N PHE A 94 7.69 -17.25 1.48
CA PHE A 94 8.35 -15.96 1.24
C PHE A 94 9.45 -16.05 0.17
N ASP A 95 10.31 -17.06 0.24
CA ASP A 95 11.47 -17.19 -0.66
C ASP A 95 11.09 -17.53 -2.11
N ASN A 96 9.86 -18.02 -2.33
CA ASN A 96 9.34 -18.34 -3.66
C ASN A 96 8.51 -17.19 -4.26
N HIS A 97 8.32 -16.10 -3.51
CA HIS A 97 7.69 -14.91 -4.02
C HIS A 97 8.60 -14.22 -5.05
N GLN A 98 8.05 -13.96 -6.23
CA GLN A 98 8.74 -13.21 -7.26
C GLN A 98 8.46 -11.72 -7.11
N ASN A 99 9.54 -10.95 -7.01
CA ASN A 99 9.51 -9.50 -7.22
C ASN A 99 8.91 -9.15 -8.58
N THR A 100 8.51 -7.90 -8.73
CA THR A 100 7.98 -7.39 -10.00
C THR A 100 9.04 -7.56 -11.09
N VAL A 101 8.67 -8.25 -12.17
CA VAL A 101 9.54 -8.47 -13.33
C VAL A 101 9.09 -7.59 -14.48
N PHE A 102 10.06 -6.97 -15.15
CA PHE A 102 9.85 -6.18 -16.35
C PHE A 102 10.44 -6.90 -17.56
N ARG A 103 9.75 -6.83 -18.70
CA ARG A 103 10.24 -7.37 -19.97
C ARG A 103 9.86 -6.45 -21.11
N GLN A 104 10.82 -6.13 -21.96
CA GLN A 104 10.56 -5.43 -23.21
C GLN A 104 9.96 -6.38 -24.24
N ALA A 105 8.87 -5.96 -24.88
CA ALA A 105 8.12 -6.69 -25.89
C ALA A 105 7.84 -5.77 -27.08
N GLY A 106 8.88 -5.54 -27.91
CA GLY A 106 8.83 -4.56 -28.99
C GLY A 106 8.74 -3.13 -28.43
N PRO A 107 7.72 -2.33 -28.79
CA PRO A 107 7.55 -0.97 -28.25
C PRO A 107 6.91 -0.96 -26.85
N TRP A 108 6.56 -2.13 -26.30
CA TRP A 108 5.86 -2.25 -25.03
C TRP A 108 6.81 -2.69 -23.92
N GLU A 109 6.68 -2.08 -22.75
CA GLU A 109 7.20 -2.64 -21.52
C GLU A 109 6.09 -3.43 -20.81
N VAL A 110 6.35 -4.71 -20.55
CA VAL A 110 5.42 -5.61 -19.87
C VAL A 110 5.88 -5.82 -18.45
N GLN A 111 4.96 -5.59 -17.51
CA GLN A 111 5.18 -5.79 -16.09
C GLN A 111 4.41 -7.02 -15.59
N PHE A 112 5.08 -7.90 -14.85
CA PHE A 112 4.45 -8.98 -14.11
C PHE A 112 4.60 -8.76 -12.60
N ASN A 113 3.48 -8.69 -11.88
CA ASN A 113 3.44 -8.55 -10.43
C ASN A 113 2.66 -9.72 -9.82
N GLN A 114 3.37 -10.67 -9.23
CA GLN A 114 2.77 -11.90 -8.69
C GLN A 114 1.83 -11.60 -7.52
N LEU A 115 2.19 -10.65 -6.65
CA LEU A 115 1.38 -10.29 -5.48
C LEU A 115 -0.02 -9.80 -5.86
N ARG A 116 -0.16 -9.09 -6.99
CA ARG A 116 -1.47 -8.68 -7.53
C ARG A 116 -2.33 -9.85 -7.99
N SER A 117 -1.74 -10.97 -8.39
CA SER A 117 -2.51 -12.15 -8.81
C SER A 117 -3.25 -12.84 -7.66
N PHE A 118 -2.86 -12.56 -6.41
CA PHE A 118 -3.51 -13.11 -5.21
C PHE A 118 -4.73 -12.30 -4.75
N ARG A 119 -4.95 -11.10 -5.28
CA ARG A 119 -6.11 -10.29 -4.90
C ARG A 119 -7.38 -10.87 -5.51
N PRO A 120 -8.47 -11.00 -4.74
CA PRO A 120 -9.74 -11.45 -5.30
C PRO A 120 -10.31 -10.43 -6.31
N PRO A 121 -11.14 -10.87 -7.25
CA PRO A 121 -11.78 -9.98 -8.20
C PRO A 121 -12.73 -8.99 -7.49
N ARG A 122 -12.39 -7.68 -7.50
CA ARG A 122 -13.18 -6.63 -6.80
C ARG A 122 -14.33 -6.04 -7.62
N MET A 123 -14.30 -6.20 -8.94
CA MET A 123 -15.15 -5.42 -9.88
C MET A 123 -15.94 -6.29 -10.86
N THR A 124 -15.92 -7.62 -10.74
CA THR A 124 -16.54 -8.53 -11.70
C THR A 124 -18.08 -8.46 -11.74
N GLY A 125 -18.73 -7.87 -10.72
CA GLY A 125 -20.19 -7.80 -10.63
C GLY A 125 -20.84 -6.43 -10.85
N LYS A 126 -20.08 -5.32 -10.85
CA LYS A 126 -20.65 -3.97 -10.99
C LYS A 126 -20.60 -3.52 -12.45
N LYS A 127 -21.76 -3.34 -13.09
CA LYS A 127 -21.85 -2.63 -14.36
C LYS A 127 -21.43 -1.18 -14.14
N THR A 128 -20.40 -0.75 -14.86
CA THR A 128 -19.99 0.66 -14.90
C THR A 128 -20.89 1.38 -15.90
N GLU A 129 -21.64 2.37 -15.45
CA GLU A 129 -22.56 3.14 -16.31
C GLU A 129 -21.85 4.25 -17.10
N GLY A 130 -20.63 4.64 -16.68
CA GLY A 130 -19.81 5.64 -17.34
C GLY A 130 -18.45 5.83 -16.66
N VAL A 131 -17.67 6.80 -17.14
CA VAL A 131 -16.33 7.14 -16.58
C VAL A 131 -16.40 8.07 -15.37
N SER A 132 -17.60 8.43 -14.92
CA SER A 132 -17.86 9.27 -13.76
C SER A 132 -18.99 8.67 -12.94
N ALA A 133 -18.89 8.80 -11.63
CA ALA A 133 -19.93 8.44 -10.68
C ALA A 133 -20.01 9.52 -9.58
N PRO A 134 -21.19 9.74 -8.98
CA PRO A 134 -21.31 10.57 -7.79
C PRO A 134 -20.40 10.05 -6.66
N PHE A 135 -19.92 10.98 -5.81
CA PHE A 135 -19.14 10.60 -4.64
C PHE A 135 -20.00 9.81 -3.65
N ASP A 136 -19.50 8.65 -3.22
CA ASP A 136 -20.12 7.78 -2.22
C ASP A 136 -19.33 7.89 -0.89
N PRO A 137 -19.87 8.52 0.17
CA PRO A 137 -19.20 8.66 1.45
C PRO A 137 -19.05 7.32 2.19
N ASP A 138 -19.91 6.35 1.91
CA ASP A 138 -19.87 5.03 2.54
C ASP A 138 -18.89 4.11 1.79
N GLY A 139 -18.71 4.34 0.49
CA GLY A 139 -17.73 3.69 -0.36
C GLY A 139 -16.26 3.93 0.03
N PHE A 140 -15.35 3.26 -0.70
CA PHE A 140 -13.91 3.45 -0.49
C PHE A 140 -13.50 4.86 -0.91
N HIS A 141 -12.80 5.56 -0.02
CA HIS A 141 -12.15 6.83 -0.32
C HIS A 141 -10.90 7.00 0.56
N PHE A 142 -9.90 7.72 0.05
CA PHE A 142 -8.61 7.89 0.73
C PHE A 142 -8.69 8.66 2.06
N ASN A 143 -9.80 9.35 2.33
CA ASN A 143 -10.03 10.03 3.61
C ASN A 143 -10.56 9.12 4.74
N LYS A 144 -10.66 7.80 4.53
CA LYS A 144 -11.16 6.90 5.59
C LYS A 144 -10.13 6.83 6.74
N PRO A 145 -10.58 6.78 8.02
CA PRO A 145 -9.70 6.79 9.19
C PRO A 145 -8.59 5.73 9.20
N PHE A 146 -8.85 4.54 8.67
CA PHE A 146 -7.92 3.41 8.69
C PHE A 146 -6.70 3.61 7.78
N LEU A 147 -6.80 4.46 6.75
CA LEU A 147 -5.68 4.79 5.84
C LEU A 147 -4.74 5.85 6.42
N ARG A 148 -5.04 6.42 7.60
CA ARG A 148 -4.23 7.52 8.17
C ARG A 148 -2.78 7.14 8.43
N LYS A 149 -2.51 5.87 8.77
CA LYS A 149 -1.15 5.35 8.96
C LYS A 149 -0.34 5.33 7.65
N GLU A 150 -1.00 5.16 6.51
CA GLU A 150 -0.39 5.14 5.18
C GLU A 150 -0.15 6.55 4.61
N VAL A 151 -0.52 7.61 5.34
CA VAL A 151 -0.28 9.00 4.94
C VAL A 151 1.21 9.31 5.06
N PHE A 152 1.87 9.45 3.92
CA PHE A 152 3.27 9.88 3.79
C PHE A 152 3.49 11.34 4.17
N TRP A 153 2.58 12.20 3.74
CA TRP A 153 2.73 13.62 3.94
C TRP A 153 1.37 14.31 4.04
N HIS A 154 1.34 15.39 4.82
CA HIS A 154 0.20 16.28 4.93
C HIS A 154 0.68 17.73 5.00
N GLY A 155 0.07 18.60 4.20
CA GLY A 155 0.41 20.01 4.22
C GLY A 155 -0.33 20.82 3.18
N TRP A 156 0.06 22.08 3.07
CA TRP A 156 -0.49 23.02 2.10
C TRP A 156 0.21 22.87 0.77
N LEU A 157 -0.57 22.66 -0.29
CA LEU A 157 -0.09 22.70 -1.66
C LEU A 157 -1.10 23.51 -2.48
N ALA A 158 -0.60 24.49 -3.25
CA ALA A 158 -1.44 25.38 -4.06
C ALA A 158 -2.64 26.02 -3.30
N GLY A 159 -2.43 26.41 -2.03
CA GLY A 159 -3.46 27.06 -1.21
C GLY A 159 -4.57 26.13 -0.70
N ILE A 160 -4.40 24.80 -0.80
CA ILE A 160 -5.35 23.80 -0.33
C ILE A 160 -4.61 22.79 0.54
N VAL A 161 -5.30 22.19 1.51
CA VAL A 161 -4.73 21.11 2.33
C VAL A 161 -4.82 19.78 1.58
N HIS A 162 -3.67 19.16 1.38
CA HIS A 162 -3.51 17.87 0.73
C HIS A 162 -2.92 16.83 1.69
N CYS A 163 -3.20 15.55 1.43
CA CYS A 163 -2.43 14.43 1.94
C CYS A 163 -1.88 13.60 0.78
N PHE A 164 -0.65 13.12 0.91
CA PHE A 164 -0.07 12.11 0.04
C PHE A 164 -0.16 10.77 0.76
N ILE A 165 -0.87 9.81 0.18
CA ILE A 165 -1.03 8.47 0.74
C ILE A 165 -0.27 7.48 -0.14
N THR A 166 0.59 6.69 0.49
CA THR A 166 1.35 5.63 -0.20
C THR A 166 0.38 4.62 -0.79
N SER A 167 0.59 4.26 -2.06
CA SER A 167 -0.41 3.49 -2.82
C SER A 167 0.16 2.22 -3.43
N PHE A 168 -0.74 1.28 -3.67
CA PHE A 168 -0.51 -0.04 -4.25
C PHE A 168 -0.38 0.00 -5.79
N LEU A 169 0.17 1.07 -6.36
CA LEU A 169 0.12 1.34 -7.79
C LEU A 169 1.38 0.87 -8.52
N SER A 170 1.25 0.69 -9.83
CA SER A 170 2.14 -0.04 -10.75
C SER A 170 3.48 0.64 -11.04
N SER A 171 3.99 1.47 -10.13
CA SER A 171 5.24 2.20 -10.30
C SER A 171 5.93 2.39 -8.95
N ILE A 172 7.25 2.51 -9.01
CA ILE A 172 8.09 2.87 -7.87
C ILE A 172 7.66 4.25 -7.35
N PHE A 173 7.61 4.43 -6.03
CA PHE A 173 7.37 5.71 -5.35
C PHE A 173 6.02 6.37 -5.66
N MET A 174 4.99 5.56 -5.94
CA MET A 174 3.66 6.07 -6.26
C MET A 174 2.79 6.27 -5.01
N GLY A 175 2.05 7.37 -5.00
CA GLY A 175 1.00 7.63 -4.02
C GLY A 175 -0.11 8.51 -4.61
N CYS A 176 -1.17 8.68 -3.82
CA CYS A 176 -2.31 9.50 -4.20
C CYS A 176 -2.28 10.83 -3.45
N LEU A 177 -2.22 11.94 -4.18
CA LEU A 177 -2.45 13.26 -3.60
C LEU A 177 -3.96 13.51 -3.48
N CYS A 178 -4.47 13.43 -2.27
CA CYS A 178 -5.89 13.59 -1.99
C CYS A 178 -6.16 14.95 -1.36
N ARG A 179 -7.25 15.59 -1.78
CA ARG A 179 -7.77 16.78 -1.10
C ARG A 179 -8.35 16.32 0.23
N ASN A 180 -8.04 17.00 1.33
CA ASN A 180 -8.67 16.71 2.61
C ASN A 180 -9.97 17.51 2.75
N PRO A 181 -11.16 16.90 2.59
CA PRO A 181 -12.45 17.60 2.62
C PRO A 181 -12.85 18.00 4.05
N ALA A 182 -12.23 17.45 5.10
CA ALA A 182 -12.58 17.72 6.50
C ALA A 182 -12.31 19.17 6.94
N ARG A 183 -11.72 20.01 6.07
CA ARG A 183 -11.55 21.46 6.28
C ARG A 183 -12.05 22.33 5.12
N ALA A 184 -12.73 21.76 4.14
CA ALA A 184 -13.34 22.53 3.04
C ALA A 184 -14.64 23.27 3.45
N GLY A 185 -14.94 23.32 4.76
CA GLY A 185 -16.15 23.92 5.33
C GLY A 185 -15.92 25.23 6.09
N HIS A 186 -14.86 26.00 5.80
CA HIS A 186 -14.79 27.40 6.20
C HIS A 186 -14.71 28.22 4.92
N SER A 187 -15.89 28.60 4.43
CA SER A 187 -16.11 29.45 3.27
C SER A 187 -15.74 30.90 3.58
N CYS A 188 -15.21 31.58 2.56
CA CYS A 188 -14.95 33.02 2.41
C CYS A 188 -13.73 33.60 3.13
#